data_AF-A0A1Q4XKZ2-F1
#
_entry.id   AF-A0A1Q4XKZ2-F1
#
_cell.length_a   1.000
_cell.length_b   1.000
_cell.length_c   1.000
_cell.angle_alpha   90.00
_cell.angle_beta   90.00
_cell.angle_gamma   90.00
#
_symmetry.space_group_name_H-M   'P 1'
#
loop_
_entity.id
_entity.type
_entity.pdbx_description
1 polymer ?
#
loop_
_entity_poly.entity_id
_entity_poly.type
_entity_poly.pdbx_seq_one_letter_code
_entity_poly.pdbx_strand_id
1 'polypeptide(L)'
;MSDRPSAPNGGRNTRHPAGIRVVVALLALFALVLGPVGYLRGLTADAHAGSAAEWFTLAFGAAVGIPFLAAAVATVAGDRKAALWSLALLVWPVVFVTALHLAQAT
;
A
#
# COMPACT_ATOMS: atom_id res chain seq x y z
N MET A 1 -0.66 -48.84 11.41
CA MET A 1 0.31 -47.80 11.83
C MET A 1 1.01 -47.30 10.58
N SER A 2 0.88 -46.02 10.23
CA SER A 2 1.59 -45.42 9.09
C SER A 2 2.73 -44.58 9.65
N ASP A 3 3.94 -45.13 9.59
CA ASP A 3 5.19 -44.45 9.88
C ASP A 3 5.46 -43.43 8.78
N ARG A 4 4.95 -42.20 8.95
CA ARG A 4 5.47 -41.07 8.17
C ARG A 4 6.82 -40.68 8.75
N PRO A 5 7.88 -40.60 7.93
CA PRO A 5 9.17 -40.10 8.39
C PRO A 5 8.99 -38.63 8.82
N SER A 6 9.23 -38.36 10.10
CA SER A 6 9.44 -36.99 10.59
C SER A 6 10.70 -36.47 9.90
N ALA A 7 10.54 -35.58 8.92
CA ALA A 7 11.68 -34.93 8.28
C ALA A 7 12.53 -34.23 9.38
N PRO A 8 13.84 -34.53 9.49
CA PRO A 8 14.68 -34.03 10.58
C PRO A 8 15.03 -32.54 10.46
N ASN A 9 14.55 -31.87 9.41
CA ASN A 9 14.59 -30.43 9.26
C ASN A 9 13.16 -29.94 9.04
N GLY A 10 12.43 -29.74 10.13
CA GLY A 10 11.22 -28.92 10.11
C GLY A 10 11.56 -27.60 9.43
N GLY A 11 11.04 -27.43 8.22
CA GLY A 11 11.42 -26.37 7.29
C GLY A 11 11.58 -25.06 8.04
N ARG A 12 12.84 -24.64 8.20
CA ARG A 12 13.19 -23.38 8.84
C ARG A 12 12.59 -22.31 7.95
N ASN A 13 11.38 -21.88 8.32
CA ASN A 13 10.61 -20.90 7.59
C ASN A 13 11.49 -19.64 7.52
N THR A 14 12.12 -19.40 6.37
CA THR A 14 12.96 -18.21 6.11
C THR A 14 12.14 -16.93 6.10
N ARG A 15 10.83 -17.01 6.36
CA ARG A 15 9.94 -15.90 6.71
C ARG A 15 10.43 -15.25 8.00
N HIS A 16 11.41 -14.37 7.90
CA HIS A 16 11.79 -13.49 8.99
C HIS A 16 10.61 -12.55 9.23
N PRO A 17 9.84 -12.66 10.34
CA PRO A 17 8.62 -11.89 10.53
C PRO A 17 8.90 -10.37 10.50
N ALA A 18 10.11 -9.97 10.90
CA ALA A 18 10.58 -8.60 10.80
C ALA A 18 10.66 -8.09 9.35
N GLY A 19 11.16 -8.90 8.39
CA GLY A 19 11.32 -8.46 7.01
C GLY A 19 9.97 -8.13 6.35
N ILE A 20 8.96 -8.98 6.57
CA ILE A 20 7.60 -8.73 6.09
C ILE A 20 7.03 -7.44 6.68
N ARG A 21 7.19 -7.23 7.99
CA ARG A 21 6.70 -6.01 8.65
C ARG A 21 7.36 -4.75 8.11
N VAL A 22 8.67 -4.81 7.83
CA VAL A 22 9.39 -3.71 7.19
C VAL A 22 8.83 -3.44 5.79
N VAL A 23 8.61 -4.48 4.98
CA VAL A 23 8.02 -4.33 3.65
C VAL A 23 6.62 -3.70 3.72
N VAL A 24 5.74 -4.21 4.59
CA VAL A 24 4.39 -3.67 4.77
C VAL A 24 4.44 -2.21 5.23
N ALA A 25 5.37 -1.86 6.13
CA ALA A 25 5.55 -0.48 6.59
C ALA A 25 6.04 0.44 5.46
N LEU A 26 6.98 0.00 4.63
CA LEU A 26 7.46 0.77 3.47
C LEU A 26 6.35 0.96 2.43
N LEU A 27 5.56 -0.08 2.15
CA LEU A 27 4.41 0.02 1.26
C LEU A 27 3.37 1.01 1.83
N ALA A 28 3.05 0.92 3.12
CA ALA A 28 2.16 1.88 3.77
C ALA A 28 2.69 3.32 3.65
N LEU A 29 3.99 3.54 3.86
CA LEU A 29 4.61 4.86 3.71
C LEU A 29 4.51 5.38 2.27
N PHE A 30 4.78 4.53 1.27
CA PHE A 30 4.63 4.92 -0.13
C PHE A 30 3.19 5.27 -0.49
N ALA A 31 2.20 4.52 0.00
CA ALA A 31 0.79 4.83 -0.19
C ALA A 31 0.43 6.20 0.42
N LEU A 32 0.97 6.49 1.61
CA LEU A 32 0.72 7.75 2.32
C LEU A 32 1.31 8.96 1.60
N VAL A 33 2.48 8.82 0.97
CA VAL A 33 3.22 9.93 0.36
C VAL A 33 2.88 10.11 -1.12
N LEU A 34 2.93 9.04 -1.91
CA LEU A 34 2.82 9.15 -3.37
C LEU A 34 1.40 9.48 -3.84
N GLY A 35 0.36 9.07 -3.09
CA GLY A 35 -1.03 9.45 -3.37
C GLY A 35 -1.24 10.96 -3.37
N PRO A 36 -1.01 11.65 -2.23
CA PRO A 36 -1.12 13.11 -2.15
C PRO A 36 -0.20 13.85 -3.12
N VAL A 37 1.05 13.41 -3.29
CA VAL A 37 2.01 14.05 -4.20
C VAL A 37 1.54 13.94 -5.65
N GLY A 38 1.14 12.75 -6.09
CA GLY A 38 0.60 12.56 -7.44
C GLY A 38 -0.67 13.39 -7.66
N TYR A 39 -1.55 13.46 -6.66
CA TYR A 39 -2.78 14.22 -6.76
C TYR A 39 -2.53 15.73 -6.89
N LEU A 40 -1.66 16.28 -6.04
CA LEU A 40 -1.22 17.67 -6.11
C LEU A 40 -0.61 18.00 -7.48
N ARG A 41 0.27 17.12 -7.99
CA ARG A 41 0.88 17.30 -9.31
C ARG A 41 -0.16 17.29 -10.42
N GLY A 42 -1.15 16.39 -10.34
CA GLY A 42 -2.28 16.33 -11.26
C GLY A 42 -3.12 17.61 -11.27
N LEU A 43 -3.37 18.21 -10.10
CA LEU A 43 -4.06 19.49 -10.00
C LEU A 43 -3.27 20.66 -10.61
N THR A 44 -1.94 20.63 -10.52
CA THR A 44 -1.06 21.69 -11.07
C THR A 44 -0.63 21.46 -12.52
N ALA A 45 -0.93 20.29 -13.08
CA ALA A 45 -0.48 19.93 -14.42
C ALA A 45 -1.29 20.65 -15.49
N ASP A 46 -0.60 21.16 -16.51
CA ASP A 46 -1.25 21.83 -17.65
C ASP A 46 -2.21 20.87 -18.36
N ALA A 47 -3.47 21.30 -18.47
CA ALA A 47 -4.56 20.50 -19.02
C ALA A 47 -4.36 20.11 -20.50
N HIS A 48 -3.51 20.83 -21.24
CA HIS A 48 -3.30 20.65 -22.67
C HIS A 48 -2.18 19.67 -23.05
N ALA A 49 -1.40 19.18 -22.08
CA ALA A 49 -0.23 18.33 -22.34
C ALA A 49 -0.44 16.85 -21.98
N GLY A 50 -1.64 16.43 -21.54
CA GLY A 50 -1.91 15.04 -21.12
C GLY A 50 -1.28 14.61 -19.80
N SER A 51 -0.37 15.41 -19.23
CA SER A 51 0.37 15.11 -18.00
C SER A 51 -0.52 14.95 -16.76
N ALA A 52 -1.66 15.64 -16.69
CA ALA A 52 -2.57 15.55 -15.54
C ALA A 52 -3.11 14.11 -15.32
N ALA A 53 -3.47 13.42 -16.41
CA ALA A 53 -4.00 12.06 -16.35
C ALA A 53 -2.96 11.06 -15.82
N GLU A 54 -1.69 11.23 -16.19
CA GLU A 54 -0.59 10.40 -15.70
C GLU A 54 -0.39 10.57 -14.20
N TRP A 55 -0.41 11.82 -13.72
CA TRP A 55 -0.30 12.13 -12.30
C TRP A 55 -1.47 11.59 -11.47
N PHE A 56 -2.71 11.72 -11.96
CA PHE A 56 -3.87 11.13 -11.29
C PHE A 56 -3.83 9.60 -11.28
N THR A 57 -3.34 8.98 -12.36
CA THR A 57 -3.16 7.53 -12.43
C THR A 57 -2.10 7.06 -11.42
N LEU A 58 -0.97 7.76 -11.32
CA LEU A 58 0.06 7.49 -10.31
C LEU A 58 -0.50 7.66 -8.89
N ALA A 59 -1.25 8.74 -8.64
CA ALA A 59 -1.88 9.00 -7.35
C ALA A 59 -2.83 7.87 -6.95
N PHE A 60 -3.70 7.43 -7.87
CA PHE A 60 -4.64 6.34 -7.65
C PHE A 60 -3.92 5.01 -7.44
N GLY A 61 -2.96 4.67 -8.31
CA GLY A 61 -2.17 3.44 -8.20
C GLY A 61 -1.42 3.36 -6.87
N ALA A 62 -0.85 4.48 -6.41
CA ALA A 62 -0.20 4.55 -5.11
C ALA A 62 -1.19 4.42 -3.95
N ALA A 63 -2.28 5.18 -3.95
CA ALA A 63 -3.17 5.28 -2.81
C ALA A 63 -4.17 4.10 -2.68
N VAL A 64 -4.38 3.33 -3.76
CA VAL A 64 -5.29 2.17 -3.77
C VAL A 64 -4.54 0.87 -4.03
N GLY A 65 -3.66 0.84 -5.04
CA GLY A 65 -2.92 -0.35 -5.42
C GLY A 65 -1.93 -0.81 -4.35
N ILE A 66 -1.17 0.11 -3.75
CA ILE A 66 -0.17 -0.23 -2.72
C ILE A 66 -0.82 -0.79 -1.45
N PRO A 67 -1.92 -0.22 -0.91
CA PRO A 67 -2.67 -0.86 0.18
C PRO A 67 -3.11 -2.30 -0.10
N PHE A 68 -3.62 -2.58 -1.32
CA PHE A 68 -3.97 -3.95 -1.69
C PHE A 68 -2.75 -4.87 -1.78
N LEU A 69 -1.64 -4.39 -2.33
CA LEU A 69 -0.38 -5.13 -2.38
C LEU A 69 0.13 -5.44 -0.96
N ALA A 70 0.13 -4.46 -0.06
CA ALA A 70 0.53 -4.64 1.33
C ALA A 70 -0.35 -5.64 2.06
N ALA A 71 -1.68 -5.58 1.84
CA ALA A 71 -2.61 -6.56 2.40
C ALA A 71 -2.33 -7.97 1.88
N ALA A 72 -2.07 -8.14 0.58
CA ALA A 72 -1.72 -9.43 -0.02
C ALA A 72 -0.40 -10.00 0.54
N VAL A 73 0.63 -9.16 0.70
CA VAL A 73 1.90 -9.58 1.32
C VAL A 73 1.68 -10.03 2.77
N ALA A 74 0.88 -9.27 3.53
CA ALA A 74 0.55 -9.60 4.92
C ALA A 74 -0.28 -10.89 5.06
N THR A 75 -1.22 -11.17 4.15
CA THR A 75 -2.00 -12.43 4.17
C THR A 75 -1.13 -13.63 3.85
N VAL A 76 -0.23 -13.56 2.85
CA VAL A 76 0.73 -14.62 2.54
C VAL A 76 1.64 -14.90 3.74
N ALA A 77 1.99 -13.86 4.50
CA ALA A 77 2.77 -13.97 5.72
C ALA A 77 2.01 -14.52 6.94
N GLY A 78 0.68 -14.57 6.90
CA GLY A 78 -0.16 -14.97 8.04
C GLY A 78 -0.41 -13.85 9.07
N ASP A 79 -0.04 -12.59 8.79
CA ASP A 79 -0.28 -11.44 9.67
C ASP A 79 -1.62 -10.79 9.33
N ARG A 80 -2.70 -11.33 9.92
CA ARG A 80 -4.07 -10.84 9.71
C ARG A 80 -4.24 -9.39 10.15
N LYS A 81 -3.55 -8.98 11.21
CA LYS A 81 -3.65 -7.62 11.74
C LYS A 81 -3.05 -6.63 10.76
N ALA A 82 -1.84 -6.92 10.25
CA ALA A 82 -1.21 -6.09 9.23
C ALA A 82 -2.06 -6.00 7.95
N ALA A 83 -2.68 -7.11 7.53
CA ALA A 83 -3.56 -7.10 6.36
C ALA A 83 -4.77 -6.16 6.53
N LEU A 84 -5.43 -6.21 7.69
CA LEU A 84 -6.55 -5.32 7.99
C LEU A 84 -6.12 -3.85 8.06
N TRP A 85 -4.96 -3.55 8.64
CA TRP A 85 -4.43 -2.18 8.67
C TRP A 85 -4.06 -1.68 7.27
N SER A 86 -3.52 -2.53 6.42
CA SER A 86 -3.28 -2.19 5.02
C SER A 86 -4.59 -1.87 4.30
N LEU A 87 -5.66 -2.63 4.52
CA LEU A 87 -6.98 -2.31 3.94
C LEU A 87 -7.58 -1.02 4.51
N ALA A 88 -7.34 -0.71 5.78
CA ALA A 88 -7.79 0.55 6.37
C ALA A 88 -7.17 1.79 5.67
N LEU A 89 -5.98 1.66 5.08
CA LEU A 89 -5.36 2.73 4.28
C LEU A 89 -6.16 3.08 3.02
N LEU A 90 -7.13 2.26 2.58
CA LEU A 90 -8.03 2.62 1.47
C LEU A 90 -8.94 3.82 1.78
N VAL A 91 -9.01 4.24 3.05
CA VAL A 91 -9.67 5.50 3.46
C VAL A 91 -8.81 6.73 3.08
N TRP A 92 -7.49 6.56 2.93
CA TRP A 92 -6.54 7.64 2.70
C TRP A 92 -6.85 8.54 1.48
N PRO A 93 -7.21 8.01 0.29
CA PRO A 93 -7.69 8.82 -0.84
C PRO A 93 -8.73 9.87 -0.47
N VAL A 94 -9.75 9.47 0.28
CA VAL A 94 -10.83 10.37 0.69
C VAL A 94 -10.29 11.47 1.61
N VAL A 95 -9.42 11.10 2.55
CA VAL A 95 -8.83 12.04 3.52
C VAL A 95 -7.99 13.10 2.81
N PHE A 96 -7.01 12.71 1.99
CA PHE A 96 -6.13 13.70 1.37
C PHE A 96 -6.82 14.52 0.29
N VAL A 97 -7.74 13.94 -0.50
CA VAL A 97 -8.48 14.71 -1.52
C VAL A 97 -9.32 15.79 -0.83
N THR A 98 -10.04 15.43 0.23
CA THR A 98 -10.86 16.38 1.01
C THR A 98 -9.99 17.46 1.61
N ALA A 99 -8.88 17.09 2.27
CA ALA A 99 -7.97 18.04 2.90
C ALA A 99 -7.36 19.03 1.88
N LEU A 100 -6.95 18.55 0.71
CA LEU A 100 -6.38 19.39 -0.34
C LEU A 100 -7.41 20.38 -0.92
N HIS A 101 -8.65 19.95 -1.14
CA HIS A 101 -9.70 20.84 -1.62
C HIS A 101 -10.08 21.89 -0.57
N LEU A 102 -10.15 21.52 0.71
CA LEU A 102 -10.41 22.46 1.79
C LEU A 102 -9.28 23.48 1.91
N ALA A 103 -8.02 23.06 1.78
CA ALA A 103 -6.85 23.95 1.83
C ALA A 103 -6.75 24.91 0.63
N GLN A 104 -7.34 24.57 -0.52
CA GLN A 104 -7.42 25.46 -1.68
C GLN A 104 -8.62 26.41 -1.65
N ALA A 105 -9.63 26.11 -0.82
CA ALA A 105 -10.83 26.94 -0.67
C ALA A 105 -10.64 28.09 0.34
N THR A 106 -9.56 28.08 1.11
CA THR A 106 -9.15 29.11 2.08
C THR A 106 -8.09 30.03 1.52
#